data_AF-A0A8T4Z3U2-F1
#
_entry.id   AF-A0A8T4Z3U2-F1
#
_cell.length_a   1.000
_cell.length_b   1.000
_cell.length_c   1.000
_cell.angle_alpha   90.00
_cell.angle_beta   90.00
_cell.angle_gamma   90.00
#
_symmetry.space_group_name_H-M   'P 1'
#
loop_
_entity.id
_entity.type
_entity.pdbx_description
1 polymer ?
#
loop_
_entity_poly.entity_id
_entity_poly.type
_entity_poly.pdbx_seq_one_letter_code
_entity_poly.pdbx_strand_id
1 'polypeptide(L)'
;MDVIRKTIKNTFQDKILEILLKNSNMTRKQFETFLIDSLSTDFLKSKSKERPKLRTDKELLTRGSFDRTLAQARRNITKALSTILLLGYSGLLENPQLEPFIEAGERLRAHNELLRDSSKDGVDVDILSEELREIVTSFIKRRSVKTEEKSN
;
A
#
# COMPACT_ATOMS: atom_id res chain seq x y z
N MET A 1 -4.68 -9.23 -21.88
CA MET A 1 -3.39 -8.75 -21.30
C MET A 1 -3.39 -7.24 -21.18
N ASP A 2 -3.79 -6.51 -22.22
CA ASP A 2 -3.78 -5.03 -22.22
C ASP A 2 -4.71 -4.39 -21.19
N VAL A 3 -5.88 -4.99 -20.93
CA VAL A 3 -6.81 -4.51 -19.89
C VAL A 3 -6.14 -4.54 -18.52
N ILE A 4 -5.50 -5.66 -18.14
CA ILE A 4 -4.82 -5.80 -16.84
C ILE A 4 -3.68 -4.78 -16.73
N ARG A 5 -2.85 -4.63 -17.78
CA ARG A 5 -1.74 -3.67 -17.79
C ARG A 5 -2.24 -2.22 -17.70
N LYS A 6 -3.34 -1.88 -18.38
CA LYS A 6 -3.98 -0.56 -18.31
C LYS A 6 -4.54 -0.29 -16.91
N THR A 7 -5.24 -1.26 -16.31
CA THR A 7 -5.75 -1.16 -14.94
C THR A 7 -4.61 -0.91 -13.96
N ILE A 8 -3.53 -1.69 -14.03
CA ILE A 8 -2.34 -1.49 -13.18
C ILE A 8 -1.78 -0.08 -13.37
N LYS A 9 -1.64 0.39 -14.61
CA LYS A 9 -1.12 1.74 -14.90
C LYS A 9 -1.98 2.82 -14.25
N ASN A 10 -3.31 2.71 -14.35
CA ASN A 10 -4.25 3.64 -13.74
C ASN A 10 -4.19 3.59 -12.21
N THR A 11 -4.05 2.40 -11.61
CA THR A 11 -3.88 2.26 -10.15
C THR A 11 -2.69 3.08 -9.63
N PHE A 12 -1.58 3.16 -10.37
CA PHE A 12 -0.42 3.96 -9.98
C PHE A 12 -0.54 5.48 -10.21
N GLN A 13 -1.69 5.97 -10.68
CA GLN A 13 -2.00 7.40 -10.77
C GLN A 13 -2.77 7.91 -9.54
N ASP A 14 -3.13 7.00 -8.62
CA ASP A 14 -3.84 7.31 -7.39
C ASP A 14 -2.90 7.95 -6.34
N LYS A 15 -3.26 9.17 -5.89
CA LYS A 15 -2.51 9.95 -4.89
C LYS A 15 -2.43 9.23 -3.53
N ILE A 16 -3.50 8.58 -3.10
CA ILE A 16 -3.57 7.81 -1.85
C ILE A 16 -2.59 6.64 -1.95
N LEU A 17 -2.61 5.91 -3.06
CA LEU A 17 -1.66 4.82 -3.27
C LEU A 17 -0.21 5.31 -3.21
N GLU A 18 0.09 6.45 -3.83
CA GLU A 18 1.42 7.03 -3.80
C GLU A 18 1.89 7.30 -2.36
N ILE A 19 1.03 7.89 -1.52
CA ILE A 19 1.32 8.17 -0.12
C ILE A 19 1.54 6.88 0.67
N LEU A 20 0.67 5.89 0.50
CA LEU A 20 0.78 4.60 1.18
C LEU A 20 2.08 3.87 0.78
N LEU A 21 2.44 3.88 -0.51
CA LEU A 21 3.68 3.26 -0.98
C LEU A 21 4.91 3.91 -0.36
N LYS A 22 4.98 5.24 -0.32
CA LYS A 22 6.11 5.98 0.26
C LYS A 22 6.32 5.70 1.74
N ASN A 23 5.26 5.35 2.46
CA ASN A 23 5.29 5.14 3.91
C ASN A 23 5.14 3.66 4.31
N SER A 24 5.15 2.74 3.35
CA SER A 24 5.08 1.30 3.60
C SER A 24 6.44 0.64 3.50
N ASN A 25 6.50 -0.63 3.90
CA ASN A 25 7.68 -1.49 3.69
C ASN A 25 7.78 -2.03 2.24
N MET A 26 7.02 -1.50 1.28
CA MET A 26 7.00 -1.98 -0.10
C MET A 26 7.45 -0.91 -1.09
N THR A 27 8.36 -1.30 -1.99
CA THR A 27 8.66 -0.47 -3.18
C THR A 27 7.53 -0.56 -4.21
N ARG A 28 7.42 0.45 -5.08
CA ARG A 28 6.51 0.40 -6.25
C ARG A 28 6.66 -0.91 -7.04
N LYS A 29 7.91 -1.38 -7.23
CA LYS A 29 8.21 -2.63 -7.95
C LYS A 29 7.63 -3.85 -7.25
N GLN A 30 7.79 -3.95 -5.94
CA GLN A 30 7.23 -5.05 -5.14
C GLN A 30 5.71 -5.04 -5.16
N PHE A 31 5.09 -3.88 -4.94
CA PHE A 31 3.63 -3.77 -4.91
C PHE A 31 3.00 -4.09 -6.27
N GLU A 32 3.53 -3.53 -7.35
CA GLU A 32 3.03 -3.82 -8.70
C GLU A 32 3.19 -5.30 -9.09
N THR A 33 4.29 -5.95 -8.68
CA THR A 33 4.52 -7.38 -8.94
C THR A 33 3.50 -8.24 -8.19
N PHE A 34 3.20 -7.86 -6.95
CA PHE A 34 2.15 -8.49 -6.15
C PHE A 34 0.76 -8.27 -6.75
N LEU A 35 0.45 -7.05 -7.20
CA LEU A 35 -0.83 -6.75 -7.85
C LEU A 35 -1.03 -7.57 -9.13
N ILE A 36 0.01 -7.73 -9.94
CA ILE A 36 0.00 -8.62 -11.11
C ILE A 36 -0.28 -10.07 -10.69
N ASP A 37 0.36 -10.58 -9.63
CA ASP A 37 0.12 -11.93 -9.11
C ASP A 37 -1.33 -12.13 -8.68
N SER A 38 -1.88 -11.17 -7.93
CA SER A 38 -3.23 -11.22 -7.36
C SER A 38 -4.33 -11.08 -8.42
N LEU A 39 -4.14 -10.23 -9.43
CA LEU A 39 -5.10 -10.02 -10.52
C LEU A 39 -4.95 -11.04 -11.67
N SER A 40 -3.87 -11.82 -11.68
CA SER A 40 -3.70 -12.87 -12.70
C SER A 40 -4.71 -13.98 -12.48
N THR A 41 -5.41 -14.37 -13.55
CA THR A 41 -6.22 -15.59 -13.56
C THR A 41 -5.33 -16.83 -13.35
N ASP A 42 -5.89 -17.95 -12.91
CA ASP A 42 -5.11 -19.17 -12.69
C ASP A 42 -4.45 -19.68 -13.98
N PHE A 43 -5.11 -19.45 -15.13
CA PHE A 43 -4.51 -19.65 -16.44
C PHE A 43 -3.25 -18.80 -16.65
N LEU A 44 -3.25 -17.51 -16.30
CA LEU A 44 -2.05 -16.67 -16.40
C LEU A 44 -0.98 -17.05 -15.37
N LYS A 45 -1.37 -17.52 -14.18
CA LYS A 45 -0.44 -18.05 -13.18
C LYS A 45 0.29 -19.30 -13.70
N SER A 46 -0.41 -20.18 -14.42
CA SER A 46 0.22 -21.34 -15.08
C SER A 46 1.18 -20.95 -16.21
N LYS A 47 0.96 -19.79 -16.84
CA LYS A 47 1.82 -19.25 -17.91
C LYS A 47 2.88 -18.30 -17.35
N SER A 48 3.90 -18.87 -16.73
CA SER A 48 4.95 -18.11 -16.01
C SER A 48 5.71 -17.06 -16.86
N LYS A 49 5.69 -17.17 -18.19
CA LYS A 49 6.35 -16.22 -19.11
C LYS A 49 5.50 -14.98 -19.41
N GLU A 50 4.20 -15.02 -19.15
CA GLU A 50 3.28 -13.95 -19.50
C GLU A 50 3.15 -12.89 -18.41
N ARG A 51 3.25 -13.29 -17.14
CA ARG A 51 3.14 -12.37 -16.00
C ARG A 51 4.21 -11.26 -15.97
N PRO A 52 5.50 -11.54 -16.25
CA PRO A 52 6.51 -10.49 -16.26
C PRO A 52 6.25 -9.39 -17.28
N LYS A 53 5.54 -9.71 -18.38
CA LYS A 53 5.18 -8.74 -19.44
C LYS A 53 4.11 -7.74 -19.01
N LEU A 54 3.40 -8.01 -17.91
CA LEU A 54 2.37 -7.12 -17.37
C LEU A 54 2.95 -5.95 -16.55
N ARG A 55 4.26 -5.97 -16.28
CA ARG A 55 4.98 -4.85 -15.65
C ARG A 55 4.86 -3.59 -16.50
N THR A 56 4.61 -2.46 -15.84
CA THR A 56 4.49 -1.13 -16.46
C THR A 56 5.80 -0.35 -16.43
N ASP A 57 6.73 -0.69 -15.52
CA ASP A 57 8.04 -0.02 -15.39
C ASP A 57 9.13 -0.60 -16.30
N LYS A 58 8.94 -1.81 -16.82
CA LYS A 58 9.91 -2.49 -17.67
C LYS A 58 9.22 -3.40 -18.68
N GLU A 59 9.52 -3.22 -19.96
CA GLU A 59 8.93 -4.02 -21.04
C GLU A 59 9.46 -5.46 -21.08
N LEU A 60 10.74 -5.65 -20.75
CA LEU A 60 11.40 -6.95 -20.77
C LEU A 60 11.92 -7.31 -19.38
N LEU A 61 11.11 -8.07 -18.63
CA LEU A 61 11.49 -8.63 -17.33
C LEU A 61 11.59 -10.16 -17.44
N THR A 62 12.69 -10.72 -16.94
CA THR A 62 12.86 -12.17 -16.88
C THR A 62 11.96 -12.76 -15.79
N ARG A 63 11.57 -14.03 -15.96
CA ARG A 63 10.83 -14.79 -14.95
C ARG A 63 11.53 -14.76 -13.59
N GLY A 64 12.83 -15.05 -13.55
CA GLY A 64 13.58 -15.10 -12.28
C GLY A 64 13.62 -13.75 -11.56
N SER A 65 13.71 -12.64 -12.30
CA SER A 65 13.63 -11.30 -11.68
C SER A 65 12.25 -11.02 -11.13
N PHE A 66 11.19 -11.37 -11.87
CA PHE A 66 9.81 -11.24 -11.41
C PHE A 66 9.55 -12.07 -10.14
N ASP A 67 9.94 -13.35 -10.14
CA ASP A 67 9.70 -14.27 -9.01
C ASP A 67 10.46 -13.82 -7.75
N ARG A 68 11.69 -13.29 -7.90
CA ARG A 68 12.43 -12.70 -6.78
C ARG A 68 11.73 -11.46 -6.22
N THR A 69 11.25 -10.56 -7.06
CA THR A 69 10.50 -9.38 -6.61
C THR A 69 9.18 -9.76 -5.94
N LEU A 70 8.49 -10.78 -6.45
CA LEU A 70 7.27 -11.31 -5.82
C LEU A 70 7.56 -11.91 -4.43
N ALA A 71 8.63 -12.69 -4.30
CA ALA A 71 9.03 -13.26 -3.02
C ALA A 71 9.40 -12.17 -2.00
N GLN A 72 10.06 -11.09 -2.44
CA GLN A 72 10.33 -9.92 -1.59
C GLN A 72 9.04 -9.22 -1.16
N ALA A 73 8.10 -9.00 -2.09
CA ALA A 73 6.80 -8.40 -1.80
C ALA A 73 6.04 -9.20 -0.74
N ARG A 74 5.92 -10.53 -0.93
CA ARG A 74 5.27 -11.44 0.02
C ARG A 74 5.94 -11.41 1.38
N ARG A 75 7.27 -11.42 1.44
CA ARG A 75 8.03 -11.32 2.70
C ARG A 75 7.73 -10.03 3.46
N ASN A 76 7.66 -8.90 2.76
CA ASN A 76 7.36 -7.61 3.40
C ASN A 76 5.91 -7.55 3.90
N ILE A 77 4.96 -8.11 3.15
CA ILE A 77 3.56 -8.25 3.59
C ILE A 77 3.48 -9.13 4.84
N THR A 78 4.09 -10.33 4.82
CA THR A 78 4.10 -11.23 5.99
C THR A 78 4.67 -10.55 7.21
N LYS A 79 5.80 -9.83 7.08
CA LYS A 79 6.38 -9.06 8.20
C LYS A 79 5.42 -8.00 8.73
N ALA A 80 4.80 -7.21 7.85
CA ALA A 80 3.86 -6.17 8.26
C ALA A 80 2.64 -6.76 9.00
N LEU A 81 2.07 -7.85 8.49
CA LEU A 81 0.97 -8.57 9.15
C LEU A 81 1.41 -9.12 10.51
N SER A 82 2.57 -9.76 10.60
CA SER A 82 3.11 -10.24 11.87
C SER A 82 3.36 -9.11 12.86
N THR A 83 3.76 -7.91 12.41
CA THR A 83 3.89 -6.73 13.27
C THR A 83 2.54 -6.30 13.82
N ILE A 84 1.50 -6.21 12.98
CA ILE A 84 0.14 -5.86 13.45
C ILE A 84 -0.35 -6.90 14.47
N LEU A 85 -0.20 -8.19 14.17
CA LEU A 85 -0.58 -9.27 15.08
C LEU A 85 0.19 -9.21 16.40
N LEU A 86 1.48 -8.91 16.37
CA LEU A 86 2.29 -8.75 17.58
C LEU A 86 1.82 -7.57 18.44
N LEU A 87 1.50 -6.44 17.82
CA LEU A 87 0.96 -5.28 18.53
C LEU A 87 -0.43 -5.59 19.13
N GLY A 88 -1.27 -6.32 18.41
CA GLY A 88 -2.58 -6.75 18.93
C GLY A 88 -2.45 -7.73 20.09
N TYR A 89 -1.62 -8.76 19.94
CA TYR A 89 -1.36 -9.75 20.97
C TYR A 89 -0.78 -9.14 22.26
N SER A 90 0.03 -8.08 22.13
CA SER A 90 0.61 -7.38 23.29
C SER A 90 -0.30 -6.29 23.89
N GLY A 91 -1.52 -6.12 23.37
CA GLY A 91 -2.44 -5.05 23.81
C GLY A 91 -2.01 -3.64 23.39
N LEU A 92 -0.93 -3.50 22.60
CA LEU A 92 -0.41 -2.21 22.17
C LEU A 92 -1.28 -1.52 21.12
N LEU A 93 -2.10 -2.28 20.37
CA LEU A 93 -3.06 -1.71 19.41
C LEU A 93 -4.16 -0.87 20.07
N GLU A 94 -4.46 -1.10 21.36
CA GLU A 94 -5.46 -0.34 22.12
C GLU A 94 -4.93 1.02 22.61
N ASN A 95 -3.68 1.35 22.30
CA ASN A 95 -3.10 2.64 22.65
C ASN A 95 -3.84 3.76 21.91
N PRO A 96 -4.40 4.78 22.60
CA PRO A 96 -5.09 5.91 21.96
C PRO A 96 -4.24 6.67 20.93
N GLN A 97 -2.91 6.55 20.99
CA GLN A 97 -2.02 7.13 19.99
C GLN A 97 -2.09 6.44 18.62
N LEU A 98 -2.61 5.21 18.56
CA LEU A 98 -2.80 4.44 17.34
C LEU A 98 -4.21 4.58 16.76
N GLU A 99 -5.16 5.08 17.54
CA GLU A 99 -6.55 5.31 17.12
C GLU A 99 -6.67 6.11 15.81
N PRO A 100 -5.88 7.18 15.56
CA PRO A 100 -5.93 7.90 14.27
C PRO A 100 -5.56 7.03 13.06
N PHE A 101 -4.71 6.00 13.24
CA PHE A 101 -4.34 5.10 12.15
C PHE A 101 -5.46 4.11 11.83
N ILE A 102 -6.21 3.67 12.85
CA ILE A 102 -7.37 2.80 12.67
C ILE A 102 -8.50 3.58 11.99
N GLU A 103 -8.79 4.79 12.46
CA GLU A 103 -9.80 5.66 11.84
C GLU A 103 -9.46 6.00 10.39
N ALA A 104 -8.19 6.30 10.10
CA ALA A 104 -7.72 6.48 8.72
C ALA A 104 -8.02 5.26 7.84
N GLY A 105 -7.80 4.05 8.37
CA GLY A 105 -8.09 2.80 7.65
C GLY A 105 -9.58 2.67 7.29
N GLU A 106 -10.47 2.94 8.24
CA GLU A 106 -11.92 2.90 8.00
C GLU A 106 -12.37 3.96 7.00
N ARG A 107 -11.85 5.19 7.09
CA ARG A 107 -12.14 6.26 6.11
C ARG A 107 -11.65 5.92 4.70
N LEU A 108 -10.42 5.38 4.58
CA LEU A 108 -9.89 4.92 3.29
C LEU A 108 -10.76 3.82 2.68
N ARG A 109 -11.27 2.90 3.51
CA ARG A 109 -12.19 1.86 3.08
C ARG A 109 -13.51 2.45 2.58
N ALA A 110 -14.13 3.35 3.36
CA ALA A 110 -15.37 4.01 2.98
C ALA A 110 -15.23 4.78 1.66
N HIS A 111 -14.11 5.49 1.45
CA HIS A 111 -13.83 6.17 0.20
C HIS A 111 -13.70 5.18 -0.98
N ASN A 112 -13.08 4.02 -0.78
CA ASN A 112 -13.00 2.99 -1.82
C ASN A 112 -14.38 2.42 -2.18
N GLU A 113 -15.27 2.25 -1.20
CA GLU A 113 -16.65 1.81 -1.40
C GLU A 113 -17.45 2.86 -2.21
N LEU A 114 -17.32 4.15 -1.89
CA LEU A 114 -17.94 5.25 -2.64
C LEU A 114 -17.46 5.33 -4.09
N LEU A 115 -16.16 5.14 -4.35
CA LEU A 115 -15.60 5.11 -5.70
C LEU A 115 -16.16 3.95 -6.55
N ARG A 116 -16.55 2.84 -5.94
CA ARG A 116 -17.16 1.69 -6.64
C ARG A 116 -18.62 1.95 -6.99
N ASP A 117 -19.32 2.76 -6.19
CA ASP A 117 -20.76 3.00 -6.31
C ASP A 117 -21.11 4.31 -7.05
N SER A 118 -20.19 5.27 -7.21
CA SER A 118 -20.44 6.53 -7.92
C SER A 118 -19.17 7.18 -8.47
N SER A 119 -19.22 7.61 -9.73
CA SER A 119 -18.19 8.47 -10.32
C SER A 119 -18.30 9.90 -9.77
N LYS A 120 -17.62 10.26 -8.67
CA LYS A 120 -17.58 11.65 -8.20
C LYS A 120 -16.22 12.15 -7.66
N ASP A 121 -15.94 13.38 -8.11
CA ASP A 121 -15.09 14.50 -7.68
C ASP A 121 -13.70 14.29 -7.05
N GLY A 122 -12.67 14.80 -7.74
CA GLY A 122 -11.28 14.83 -7.28
C GLY A 122 -11.00 15.73 -6.06
N VAL A 123 -11.97 16.54 -5.62
CA VAL A 123 -11.83 17.38 -4.41
C VAL A 123 -11.80 16.52 -3.13
N ASP A 124 -12.58 15.45 -3.08
CA ASP A 124 -12.65 14.55 -1.91
C ASP A 124 -11.35 13.73 -1.76
N VAL A 125 -10.80 13.26 -2.89
CA VAL A 125 -9.51 12.54 -2.92
C VAL A 125 -8.37 13.42 -2.40
N ASP A 126 -8.37 14.71 -2.74
CA ASP A 126 -7.31 15.64 -2.34
C ASP A 126 -7.32 15.90 -0.84
N ILE A 127 -8.49 16.14 -0.24
CA ILE A 127 -8.65 16.31 1.21
C ILE A 127 -8.21 15.05 1.95
N LEU A 128 -8.72 13.88 1.54
CA LEU A 128 -8.36 12.60 2.15
C LEU A 128 -6.86 12.30 2.02
N SER A 129 -6.24 12.68 0.90
CA SER A 129 -4.81 12.49 0.70
C SER A 129 -3.96 13.37 1.63
N GLU A 130 -4.42 14.58 1.97
CA GLU A 130 -3.73 15.46 2.90
C GLU A 130 -3.87 14.95 4.35
N GLU A 131 -5.09 14.57 4.76
CA GLU A 131 -5.32 13.95 6.07
C GLU A 131 -4.44 12.71 6.26
N LEU A 132 -4.36 11.84 5.24
CA LEU A 132 -3.51 10.65 5.29
C LEU A 132 -2.02 11.01 5.49
N ARG A 133 -1.52 12.07 4.85
CA ARG A 133 -0.14 12.54 5.02
C ARG A 133 0.12 13.00 6.45
N GLU A 134 -0.83 13.73 7.03
CA GLU A 134 -0.72 14.18 8.41
C GLU A 134 -0.67 12.99 9.38
N ILE A 135 -1.61 12.05 9.25
CA ILE A 135 -1.70 10.87 10.11
C ILE A 135 -0.41 10.05 10.05
N VAL A 136 0.06 9.74 8.84
CA VAL A 136 1.25 8.91 8.64
C VAL A 136 2.54 9.56 9.16
N THR A 137 2.61 10.89 9.19
CA THR A 137 3.77 11.61 9.75
C THR A 137 3.63 11.96 11.24
N SER A 138 2.42 11.93 11.80
CA SER A 138 2.10 12.37 13.16
C SER A 138 2.77 11.54 14.26
N PHE A 139 2.82 10.21 14.10
CA PHE A 139 3.36 9.30 15.11
C PHE A 139 4.88 9.43 15.26
N ILE A 140 5.57 9.77 14.17
CA ILE A 140 7.01 10.05 14.18
C ILE A 140 7.27 11.40 14.89
N LYS A 141 6.48 12.44 14.57
CA LYS A 141 6.64 13.79 15.13
C LYS A 141 6.33 13.90 16.63
N ARG A 142 5.38 13.14 17.17
CA ARG A 142 5.05 13.20 18.62
C ARG A 142 6.18 12.71 19.54
N ARG A 143 7.12 11.92 19.02
CA ARG A 143 8.25 11.39 19.81
C ARG A 143 9.41 12.40 19.93
N SER A 144 9.60 13.28 18.94
CA SER A 144 10.67 14.29 18.98
C SER A 144 10.40 15.42 19.98
N VAL A 145 9.14 15.86 20.12
CA VAL A 145 8.78 16.96 21.04
C VAL A 145 9.03 16.63 22.52
N LYS A 146 8.76 15.37 22.95
CA LYS A 146 8.98 14.96 24.35
C LYS A 146 10.45 14.79 24.74
N THR A 147 11.37 14.81 23.78
CA THR A 147 12.81 14.64 24.07
C THR A 147 13.47 16.00 24.35
N GLU A 148 12.93 17.10 23.82
CA GLU A 148 13.47 18.46 24.02
C GLU A 148 13.04 19.07 25.37
N GLU A 149 11.88 18.72 25.91
CA GLU A 149 11.40 19.23 27.22
C GLU A 149 12.09 18.59 28.45
N LYS A 150 12.93 17.56 28.26
CA LYS A 150 13.66 16.89 29.36
C LYS A 150 15.14 17.31 29.46
N SER A 151 15.56 18.31 28.69
CA SER A 151 16.94 18.83 28.70
C SER A 151 17.06 20.28 29.17
N ASN A 152 16.01 20.86 29.75
CA ASN A 152 16.04 22.15 30.44
C ASN A 152 15.76 21.99 31.94
#